data_AF-A0A7K2AHZ2-F1
#
_entry.id   AF-A0A7K2AHZ2-F1
#
_cell.length_a   1.000
_cell.length_b   1.000
_cell.length_c   1.000
_cell.angle_alpha   90.00
_cell.angle_beta   90.00
_cell.angle_gamma   90.00
#
_symmetry.space_group_name_H-M   'P 1'
#
loop_
_entity.id
_entity.type
_entity.pdbx_description
1 polymer ?
#
loop_
_entity_poly.entity_id
_entity_poly.type
_entity_poly.pdbx_seq_one_letter_code
_entity_poly.pdbx_strand_id
1 'polypeptide(L)'
;MYLVVEGSSEDAYQLVLAPVAKQYFERVEFEPPDAEGGVAAKWFPWQEHRRIVLDPRVSFGLPHINGIRTEVIAELRTAGEPVSALEAMFGGYGITQQDIEESIRFETALWAA
;
A
#
# COMPACT_ATOMS: atom_id res chain seq x y z
N MET A 1 -11.90 13.88 -16.14
CA MET A 1 -11.37 15.20 -15.73
C MET A 1 -11.22 15.17 -14.22
N TYR A 2 -9.99 15.24 -13.67
CA TYR A 2 -9.69 14.99 -12.25
C TYR A 2 -9.42 16.28 -11.45
N LEU A 3 -9.82 17.42 -11.98
CA LEU A 3 -9.66 18.73 -11.35
C LEU A 3 -11.03 19.35 -11.06
N VAL A 4 -11.17 20.00 -9.92
CA VAL A 4 -12.35 20.76 -9.50
C VAL A 4 -11.92 22.19 -9.15
N VAL A 5 -12.83 23.14 -9.34
CA VAL A 5 -12.59 24.53 -8.95
C VAL A 5 -12.92 24.68 -7.46
N GLU A 6 -11.97 25.17 -6.68
CA GLU A 6 -12.14 25.49 -5.26
C GLU A 6 -12.00 27.02 -5.07
N GLY A 7 -12.93 27.63 -4.35
CA GLY A 7 -12.92 29.05 -4.01
C GLY A 7 -14.14 29.42 -3.16
N SER A 8 -13.94 30.24 -2.12
CA SER A 8 -15.01 30.91 -1.37
C SER A 8 -15.25 32.30 -1.97
N SER A 9 -16.40 32.94 -1.71
CA SER A 9 -16.82 34.18 -2.38
C SER A 9 -15.88 35.38 -2.23
N GLU A 10 -14.79 35.27 -1.46
CA GLU A 10 -13.78 36.31 -1.27
C GLU A 10 -12.37 35.91 -1.79
N ASP A 11 -12.13 34.67 -2.21
CA ASP A 11 -10.82 34.18 -2.66
C ASP A 11 -10.79 33.78 -4.15
N ALA A 12 -9.61 33.93 -4.78
CA ALA A 12 -9.38 33.58 -6.18
C ALA A 12 -9.63 32.07 -6.43
N TYR A 13 -10.39 31.75 -7.48
CA TYR A 13 -10.66 30.38 -7.91
C TYR A 13 -9.37 29.64 -8.30
N GLN A 14 -9.12 28.50 -7.66
CA GLN A 14 -7.99 27.62 -7.99
C GLN A 14 -8.46 26.24 -8.47
N LEU A 15 -7.67 25.60 -9.33
CA LEU A 15 -7.88 24.21 -9.73
C LEU A 15 -7.21 23.29 -8.71
N VAL A 16 -7.98 22.38 -8.13
CA VAL A 16 -7.49 21.37 -7.18
C VAL A 16 -7.84 19.96 -7.63
N LEU A 17 -7.12 18.97 -7.11
CA LEU A 17 -7.46 17.57 -7.34
C LEU A 17 -8.87 17.26 -6.83
N ALA A 18 -9.64 16.57 -7.66
CA ALA A 18 -10.90 15.99 -7.23
C ALA A 18 -10.66 15.09 -6.01
N PRO A 19 -11.59 15.02 -5.04
CA PRO A 19 -11.41 14.22 -3.82
C PRO A 19 -11.00 12.76 -4.10
N VAL A 20 -11.59 12.15 -5.14
CA VAL A 20 -11.21 10.78 -5.56
C VAL A 20 -9.76 10.70 -6.02
N ALA A 21 -9.25 11.69 -6.76
CA ALA A 21 -7.86 11.71 -7.20
C ALA A 21 -6.92 11.93 -6.01
N LYS A 22 -7.29 12.84 -5.08
CA LYS A 22 -6.53 13.09 -3.85
C LYS A 22 -6.33 11.81 -3.03
N GLN A 23 -7.38 10.98 -2.89
CA GLN A 23 -7.30 9.70 -2.18
C GLN A 23 -6.27 8.72 -2.75
N TYR A 24 -6.01 8.74 -4.07
CA TYR A 24 -4.96 7.93 -4.68
C TYR A 24 -3.58 8.52 -4.43
N PHE A 25 -3.43 9.84 -4.52
CA PHE A 25 -2.16 10.50 -4.25
C PHE A 25 -1.69 10.33 -2.80
N GLU A 26 -2.62 10.33 -1.85
CA GLU A 26 -2.33 10.06 -0.43
C GLU A 26 -1.80 8.63 -0.16
N ARG A 27 -1.85 7.73 -1.15
CA ARG A 27 -1.29 6.37 -1.09
C ARG A 27 0.14 6.29 -1.61
N VAL A 28 0.75 7.39 -2.05
CA VAL A 28 2.11 7.39 -2.62
C VAL A 28 3.02 8.20 -1.71
N GLU A 29 4.14 7.62 -1.33
CA GLU A 29 5.25 8.36 -0.72
C GLU A 29 6.24 8.75 -1.80
N PHE A 30 6.63 10.03 -1.80
CA PHE A 30 7.58 10.60 -2.74
C PHE A 30 8.93 10.80 -2.06
N GLU A 31 10.00 10.80 -2.85
CA GLU A 31 11.33 11.13 -2.33
C GLU A 31 11.40 12.59 -1.84
N PRO A 32 12.27 12.87 -0.87
CA PRO A 32 12.49 14.22 -0.37
C PRO A 32 12.81 15.22 -1.50
N PRO A 33 12.40 16.50 -1.36
CA PRO A 33 12.52 17.50 -2.44
C PRO A 33 13.96 17.79 -2.90
N ASP A 34 14.95 17.49 -2.07
CA ASP A 34 16.37 17.70 -2.30
C ASP A 34 17.05 16.57 -3.11
N ALA A 35 16.37 15.44 -3.31
CA ALA A 35 16.81 14.34 -4.17
C ALA A 35 16.09 14.41 -5.53
N GLU A 36 16.60 15.16 -6.52
CA GLU A 36 16.05 15.31 -7.89
C GLU A 36 14.49 15.42 -8.01
N GLY A 37 13.84 15.85 -6.92
CA GLY A 37 12.46 16.29 -6.76
C GLY A 37 11.36 15.38 -7.31
N GLY A 38 10.73 14.58 -6.43
CA GLY A 38 9.33 14.15 -6.65
C GLY A 38 9.11 12.84 -7.40
N VAL A 39 10.10 11.95 -7.40
CA VAL A 39 9.90 10.58 -7.87
C VAL A 39 9.09 9.79 -6.83
N ALA A 40 8.11 9.00 -7.30
CA ALA A 40 7.37 8.10 -6.44
C ALA A 40 8.32 7.03 -5.85
N ALA A 41 8.44 7.00 -4.53
CA ALA A 41 9.33 6.10 -3.81
C ALA A 41 8.63 4.81 -3.39
N LYS A 42 7.42 4.94 -2.85
CA LYS A 42 6.62 3.80 -2.37
C LYS A 42 5.15 4.00 -2.66
N TRP A 43 4.45 2.90 -2.87
CA TRP A 43 3.00 2.89 -3.06
C TRP A 43 2.32 1.92 -2.10
N PHE A 44 1.21 2.38 -1.53
CA PHE A 44 0.39 1.64 -0.55
C PHE A 44 -0.96 1.30 -1.20
N PRO A 45 -1.08 0.17 -1.93
CA PRO A 45 -2.25 -0.12 -2.75
C PRO A 45 -3.51 -0.33 -1.91
N TRP A 46 -3.36 -0.77 -0.66
CA TRP A 46 -4.45 -1.08 0.26
C TRP A 46 -4.55 -0.02 1.36
N GLN A 47 -5.64 0.76 1.34
CA GLN A 47 -5.74 1.99 2.13
C GLN A 47 -5.94 1.74 3.62
N GLU A 48 -6.56 0.61 4.00
CA GLU A 48 -7.12 0.45 5.34
C GLU A 48 -6.03 0.58 6.41
N HIS A 49 -4.84 0.02 6.20
CA HIS A 49 -3.77 0.05 7.21
C HIS A 49 -2.36 0.38 6.68
N ARG A 50 -2.20 0.74 5.39
CA ARG A 50 -0.90 1.09 4.76
C ARG A 50 0.23 0.09 5.08
N ARG A 51 -0.09 -1.19 5.25
CA ARG A 51 0.90 -2.22 5.61
C ARG A 51 1.57 -2.85 4.42
N ILE A 52 0.79 -3.05 3.36
CA ILE A 52 1.26 -3.60 2.10
C ILE A 52 1.88 -2.48 1.30
N VAL A 53 3.13 -2.67 0.89
CA VAL A 53 3.96 -1.67 0.22
C VAL A 53 4.47 -2.26 -1.08
N LEU A 54 4.45 -1.46 -2.14
CA LEU A 54 5.27 -1.65 -3.33
C LEU A 54 6.43 -0.65 -3.23
N ASP A 55 7.63 -1.17 -3.03
CA ASP A 55 8.87 -0.39 -2.96
C ASP A 55 9.86 -1.02 -3.96
N PRO A 56 10.28 -0.30 -5.02
CA PRO A 56 11.23 -0.84 -6.01
C PRO A 56 12.54 -1.35 -5.40
N ARG A 57 12.91 -0.88 -4.21
CA ARG A 57 14.14 -1.26 -3.49
C ARG A 57 13.99 -2.52 -2.64
N VAL A 58 12.78 -3.04 -2.49
CA VAL A 58 12.45 -4.21 -1.66
C VAL A 58 11.65 -5.21 -2.48
N SER A 59 12.01 -6.50 -2.40
CA SER A 59 11.26 -7.57 -3.08
C SER A 59 11.00 -7.32 -4.57
N PHE A 60 11.91 -6.62 -5.24
CA PHE A 60 11.80 -6.22 -6.65
C PHE A 60 10.52 -5.42 -6.97
N GLY A 61 10.03 -4.61 -6.03
CA GLY A 61 8.80 -3.84 -6.22
C GLY A 61 7.51 -4.62 -6.04
N LEU A 62 7.59 -5.91 -5.68
CA LEU A 62 6.41 -6.73 -5.41
C LEU A 62 5.75 -6.32 -4.09
N PRO A 63 4.42 -6.54 -3.96
CA PRO A 63 3.69 -6.27 -2.73
C PRO A 63 4.28 -7.05 -1.55
N HIS A 64 4.59 -6.34 -0.47
CA HIS A 64 5.19 -6.95 0.71
C HIS A 64 4.78 -6.24 2.00
N ILE A 65 4.95 -6.94 3.12
CA ILE A 65 4.90 -6.39 4.48
C ILE A 65 6.25 -6.73 5.13
N ASN A 66 6.96 -5.74 5.67
CA ASN A 66 8.27 -5.91 6.32
C ASN A 66 9.28 -6.76 5.51
N GLY A 67 9.29 -6.58 4.18
CA GLY A 67 10.13 -7.33 3.25
C GLY A 67 9.63 -8.73 2.87
N ILE A 68 8.59 -9.26 3.53
CA ILE A 68 7.99 -10.55 3.19
C ILE A 68 6.89 -10.33 2.14
N ARG A 69 7.02 -10.99 0.98
CA ARG A 69 6.04 -10.90 -0.11
C ARG A 69 4.68 -11.42 0.36
N THR A 70 3.62 -10.68 0.06
CA THR A 70 2.24 -11.05 0.45
C THR A 70 1.82 -12.37 -0.19
N GLU A 71 2.27 -12.64 -1.42
CA GLU A 71 2.02 -13.90 -2.13
C GLU A 71 2.53 -15.12 -1.36
N VAL A 72 3.70 -15.03 -0.71
CA VAL A 72 4.27 -16.16 0.06
C VAL A 72 3.38 -16.49 1.26
N ILE A 73 2.84 -15.48 1.93
CA ILE A 73 1.91 -15.66 3.06
C ILE A 73 0.61 -16.30 2.57
N ALA A 74 0.06 -15.83 1.45
CA ALA A 74 -1.17 -16.35 0.86
C ALA A 74 -1.02 -17.77 0.33
N GLU A 75 0.11 -18.10 -0.29
CA GLU A 75 0.44 -19.46 -0.77
C GLU A 75 0.49 -20.46 0.38
N LEU A 76 1.20 -20.13 1.47
CA LEU A 76 1.27 -21.00 2.64
C LEU A 76 -0.09 -21.17 3.32
N ARG A 77 -0.88 -20.09 3.39
CA ARG A 77 -2.26 -20.20 3.87
C ARG A 77 -3.08 -21.14 3.00
N THR A 78 -2.94 -21.05 1.68
CA THR A 78 -3.62 -21.91 0.69
C THR A 78 -3.17 -23.37 0.81
N ALA A 79 -1.90 -23.61 1.14
CA ALA A 79 -1.34 -24.93 1.43
C ALA A 79 -1.86 -25.54 2.74
N GLY A 80 -2.64 -24.80 3.53
CA GLY A 80 -3.31 -25.29 4.74
C GLY A 80 -2.66 -24.82 6.04
N GLU A 81 -1.60 -24.00 6.00
CA GLU A 81 -0.97 -23.50 7.22
C GLU A 81 -1.95 -22.61 8.01
N PRO A 82 -2.11 -22.84 9.33
CA PRO A 82 -2.93 -21.98 10.16
C PRO A 82 -2.24 -20.63 10.40
N VAL A 83 -3.04 -19.58 10.61
CA VAL A 83 -2.55 -18.21 10.84
C VAL A 83 -1.55 -18.14 12.00
N SER A 84 -1.76 -18.91 13.07
CA SER A 84 -0.84 -18.98 14.22
C SER A 84 0.52 -19.59 13.87
N ALA A 85 0.60 -20.54 12.93
CA ALA A 85 1.88 -21.08 12.47
C ALA A 85 2.63 -20.07 11.62
N LEU A 86 1.91 -19.34 10.75
CA LEU A 86 2.49 -18.25 9.96
C LEU A 86 3.02 -17.12 10.86
N GLU A 87 2.28 -16.76 11.91
CA GLU A 87 2.73 -15.76 12.88
C GLU A 87 3.98 -16.22 13.63
N ALA A 88 4.03 -17.49 14.07
CA ALA A 88 5.22 -18.04 14.69
C ALA A 88 6.43 -18.04 13.74
N MET A 89 6.21 -18.35 12.45
CA MET A 89 7.26 -18.43 11.44
C MET A 89 7.80 -17.04 11.03
N PHE A 90 6.91 -16.06 10.87
CA PHE A 90 7.28 -14.72 10.41
C PHE A 90 7.43 -13.70 11.54
N GLY A 91 7.13 -14.06 12.78
CA GLY A 91 7.20 -13.15 13.93
C GLY A 91 8.59 -12.55 14.17
N GLY A 92 9.66 -13.27 13.79
CA GLY A 92 11.03 -12.75 13.81
C GLY A 92 11.27 -11.58 12.84
N TYR A 93 10.42 -11.41 11.84
CA TYR A 93 10.40 -10.29 10.89
C TYR A 93 9.40 -9.19 11.28
N GLY A 94 8.83 -9.28 12.49
CA GLY A 94 7.84 -8.31 12.98
C GLY A 94 6.48 -8.43 12.31
N ILE A 95 6.18 -9.57 11.67
CA ILE A 95 4.88 -9.86 11.08
C ILE A 95 3.93 -10.32 12.19
N THR A 96 2.78 -9.64 12.28
CA THR A 96 1.70 -9.94 13.23
C THR A 96 0.60 -10.76 12.57
N GLN A 97 -0.30 -11.34 13.37
CA GLN A 97 -1.53 -11.93 12.86
C GLN A 97 -2.31 -10.98 11.92
N GLN A 98 -2.38 -9.69 12.25
CA GLN A 98 -3.08 -8.70 11.41
C GLN A 98 -2.43 -8.55 10.03
N ASP A 99 -1.10 -8.55 9.96
CA ASP A 99 -0.35 -8.49 8.70
C ASP A 99 -0.61 -9.71 7.82
N ILE A 100 -0.73 -10.89 8.44
CA ILE A 100 -1.04 -12.14 7.74
C ILE A 100 -2.45 -12.07 7.14
N GLU A 101 -3.44 -11.66 7.93
CA GLU A 101 -4.82 -11.52 7.48
C GLU A 101 -4.95 -10.47 6.35
N GLU A 102 -4.23 -9.36 6.45
CA GLU A 102 -4.18 -8.35 5.39
C GLU A 102 -3.53 -8.86 4.11
N SER A 103 -2.42 -9.58 4.21
CA SER A 103 -1.74 -10.18 3.06
C SER A 103 -2.68 -11.13 2.33
N ILE A 104 -3.40 -11.99 3.06
CA ILE A 104 -4.37 -12.92 2.49
C ILE A 104 -5.52 -12.17 1.81
N ARG A 105 -6.07 -11.13 2.45
CA ARG A 105 -7.16 -10.32 1.87
C ARG A 105 -6.72 -9.62 0.59
N PHE A 106 -5.53 -9.03 0.59
CA PHE A 106 -4.97 -8.34 -0.56
C PHE A 106 -4.77 -9.28 -1.75
N GLU A 107 -4.13 -10.43 -1.54
CA GLU A 107 -3.92 -11.41 -2.61
C GLU A 107 -5.26 -11.95 -3.13
N THR A 108 -6.19 -12.28 -2.24
CA THR A 108 -7.54 -12.72 -2.64
C THR A 108 -8.23 -11.70 -3.53
N ALA A 109 -8.13 -10.41 -3.20
CA ALA A 109 -8.69 -9.33 -4.01
C ALA A 109 -7.94 -9.14 -5.34
N LEU A 110 -6.63 -9.31 -5.36
CA LEU A 110 -5.80 -9.21 -6.56
C LEU A 110 -6.18 -10.29 -7.58
N TRP A 111 -6.42 -11.53 -7.14
CA TRP A 111 -6.85 -12.64 -8.01
C TRP A 111 -8.32 -12.57 -8.44
N ALA A 112 -9.14 -11.75 -7.77
CA ALA A 112 -10.55 -11.55 -8.12
C ALA A 112 -10.77 -10.41 -9.13
N ALA A 113 -9.74 -9.60 -9.41
CA ALA A 113 -9.76 -8.47 -10.35
C ALA A 113 -9.35 -8.90 -11.76
#